data_AF-A0A1Q8B8M1-F1
#
_entry.id   AF-A0A1Q8B8M1-F1
#
_cell.length_a   1.000
_cell.length_b   1.000
_cell.length_c   1.000
_cell.angle_alpha   90.00
_cell.angle_beta   90.00
_cell.angle_gamma   90.00
#
_symmetry.space_group_name_H-M   'P 1'
#
loop_
_entity.id
_entity.type
_entity.pdbx_description
1 polymer ?
#
loop_
_entity_poly.entity_id
_entity_poly.type
_entity_poly.pdbx_seq_one_letter_code
_entity_poly.pdbx_strand_id
1 'polypeptide(L)'
;MRGYAKANGIPIIDCGSDERKPQIAEDYLDKNASVRGLFMILVARASATVWEVQRNKRGVICHLESKRVFINHYSFHIIDPDWGHITIKMARASTLRHADHAERS
;
A
#
# COMPACT_ATOMS: atom_id res chain seq x y z
N MET A 1 -6.78 -5.17 -5.57
CA MET A 1 -5.74 -5.96 -4.86
C MET A 1 -6.34 -7.19 -4.19
N ARG A 2 -7.10 -7.08 -3.08
CA ARG A 2 -7.62 -8.26 -2.33
C ARG A 2 -8.39 -9.28 -3.19
N GLY A 3 -9.22 -8.82 -4.13
CA GLY A 3 -9.94 -9.72 -5.05
C GLY A 3 -9.02 -10.54 -5.97
N TYR A 4 -8.02 -9.90 -6.59
CA TYR A 4 -7.03 -10.59 -7.42
C TYR A 4 -6.21 -11.61 -6.61
N ALA A 5 -5.75 -11.21 -5.43
CA ALA A 5 -4.97 -12.10 -4.56
C ALA A 5 -5.77 -13.34 -4.17
N LYS A 6 -7.04 -13.16 -3.78
CA LYS A 6 -7.93 -14.28 -3.48
C LYS A 6 -8.11 -15.22 -4.67
N ALA A 7 -8.34 -14.68 -5.87
CA ALA A 7 -8.54 -15.47 -7.08
C ALA A 7 -7.30 -16.30 -7.48
N ASN A 8 -6.10 -15.85 -7.09
CA ASN A 8 -4.83 -16.50 -7.42
C ASN A 8 -4.19 -17.22 -6.23
N GLY A 9 -4.88 -17.33 -5.09
CA GLY A 9 -4.33 -17.98 -3.89
C GLY A 9 -3.14 -17.25 -3.25
N ILE A 10 -2.96 -15.96 -3.53
CA ILE A 10 -1.84 -15.17 -3.02
C ILE A 10 -2.20 -14.68 -1.60
N PRO A 11 -1.42 -15.05 -0.56
CA PRO A 11 -1.66 -14.61 0.80
C PRO A 11 -1.50 -13.08 0.93
N ILE A 12 -2.44 -12.48 1.66
CA ILE A 12 -2.34 -11.10 2.14
C ILE A 12 -2.31 -11.15 3.66
N ILE A 13 -1.20 -10.71 4.25
CA ILE A 13 -0.99 -10.74 5.69
C ILE A 13 -0.98 -9.32 6.22
N ASP A 14 -1.88 -9.02 7.15
CA ASP A 14 -1.91 -7.76 7.88
C ASP A 14 -0.94 -7.85 9.06
N CYS A 15 0.13 -7.06 9.01
CA CYS A 15 1.24 -7.13 9.94
C CYS A 15 1.12 -6.14 11.10
N GLY A 16 1.37 -6.65 12.31
CA GLY A 16 1.57 -5.87 13.53
C GLY A 16 2.86 -5.02 13.51
N SER A 17 3.02 -4.18 14.53
CA SER A 17 4.22 -3.36 14.72
C SER A 17 5.46 -4.16 15.12
N ASP A 18 5.25 -5.33 15.74
CA ASP A 18 6.25 -6.26 16.27
C ASP A 18 6.66 -7.36 15.27
N GLU A 19 5.97 -7.47 14.14
CA GLU A 19 6.25 -8.50 13.14
C GLU A 19 7.48 -8.19 12.27
N ARG A 20 8.41 -9.16 12.23
CA ARG A 20 9.59 -9.12 11.36
C ARG A 20 9.23 -9.53 9.93
N LYS A 21 8.72 -8.57 9.17
CA LYS A 21 8.27 -8.72 7.77
C LYS A 21 9.25 -9.47 6.84
N PRO A 22 10.58 -9.21 6.89
CA PRO A 22 11.52 -9.98 6.07
C PRO A 22 11.47 -11.48 6.40
N GLN A 23 11.43 -11.83 7.69
CA GLN A 23 11.35 -13.22 8.14
C GLN A 23 10.08 -13.92 7.65
N ILE A 24 8.93 -13.23 7.67
CA ILE A 24 7.66 -13.81 7.18
C ILE A 24 7.78 -14.23 5.70
N ALA A 25 8.47 -13.44 4.89
CA ALA A 25 8.69 -13.75 3.48
C ALA A 25 9.72 -14.88 3.30
N GLU A 26 10.82 -14.85 4.06
CA GLU A 26 11.85 -15.90 4.04
C GLU A 26 11.29 -17.26 4.48
N ASP A 27 10.58 -17.31 5.61
CA ASP A 27 9.93 -18.52 6.13
C ASP A 27 8.93 -19.12 5.13
N TYR A 28 8.29 -18.28 4.31
CA TYR A 28 7.41 -18.73 3.25
C TYR A 28 8.19 -19.34 2.10
N LEU A 29 9.29 -18.74 1.69
CA LEU A 29 10.14 -19.24 0.60
C LEU A 29 10.83 -20.56 0.97
N ASP A 30 11.30 -20.69 2.21
CA ASP A 30 11.89 -21.93 2.72
C ASP A 30 10.92 -23.12 2.62
N LYS A 31 9.63 -22.86 2.83
CA LYS A 31 8.56 -23.87 2.71
C LYS A 31 8.05 -24.05 1.28
N ASN A 32 8.38 -23.12 0.36
CA ASN A 32 7.82 -23.05 -0.99
C ASN A 32 8.89 -22.67 -2.05
N ALA A 33 10.00 -23.41 -2.10
CA ALA A 33 11.16 -23.08 -2.94
C ALA A 33 10.87 -22.97 -4.45
N SER A 34 9.79 -23.57 -4.95
CA SER A 34 9.38 -23.53 -6.36
C SER A 34 8.55 -22.31 -6.74
N VAL A 35 8.21 -21.42 -5.80
CA VAL A 35 7.32 -20.28 -6.09
C VAL A 35 7.98 -19.28 -7.04
N ARG A 36 7.20 -18.74 -7.99
CA ARG A 36 7.63 -17.73 -8.95
C ARG A 36 6.56 -16.65 -9.10
N GLY A 37 6.98 -15.44 -9.46
CA GLY A 37 6.09 -14.29 -9.56
C GLY A 37 5.66 -13.77 -8.19
N LEU A 38 4.54 -13.04 -8.16
CA LEU A 38 3.97 -12.47 -6.94
C LEU A 38 3.46 -13.59 -6.02
N PHE A 39 4.14 -13.79 -4.89
CA PHE A 39 3.84 -14.89 -3.97
C PHE A 39 3.24 -14.44 -2.64
N MET A 40 3.40 -13.17 -2.25
CA MET A 40 2.87 -12.67 -0.98
C MET A 40 2.70 -11.15 -1.01
N ILE A 41 1.71 -10.67 -0.26
CA ILE A 41 1.55 -9.24 0.01
C ILE A 41 1.48 -9.02 1.53
N LEU A 42 2.42 -8.24 2.06
CA LEU A 42 2.39 -7.81 3.46
C LEU A 42 1.78 -6.41 3.57
N VAL A 43 0.86 -6.22 4.50
CA VAL A 43 0.20 -4.93 4.77
C VAL A 43 0.65 -4.43 6.13
N ALA A 44 1.16 -3.22 6.22
CA ALA A 44 1.53 -2.59 7.48
C ALA A 44 0.90 -1.22 7.62
N ARG A 45 0.49 -0.85 8.83
CA ARG A 45 -0.01 0.49 9.12
C ARG A 45 1.10 1.35 9.69
N ALA A 46 1.37 2.50 9.06
CA ALA A 46 2.40 3.42 9.53
C ALA A 46 1.93 4.87 9.40
N SER A 47 2.44 5.74 10.28
CA SER A 47 2.17 7.18 10.20
C SER A 47 2.91 7.80 9.02
N ALA A 48 2.24 8.60 8.21
CA ALA A 48 2.82 9.34 7.10
C ALA A 48 2.29 10.78 7.08
N THR A 49 3.12 11.70 6.57
CA THR A 49 2.69 13.08 6.28
C THR A 49 1.98 13.08 4.94
N VAL A 50 0.72 13.53 4.94
CA VAL A 50 -0.07 13.75 3.73
C VAL A 50 -0.33 15.23 3.59
N TRP A 51 -0.25 15.71 2.35
CA TRP A 51 -0.51 17.09 1.98
C TRP A 51 -1.87 17.22 1.31
N GLU A 52 -2.72 18.05 1.88
CA GLU A 52 -4.01 18.43 1.32
C GLU A 52 -3.82 19.70 0.49
N VAL A 53 -4.08 19.58 -0.82
CA VAL A 53 -3.90 20.68 -1.78
C VAL A 53 -5.27 21.23 -2.13
N GLN A 54 -5.58 22.43 -1.65
CA GLN A 54 -6.80 23.13 -2.05
C GLN A 54 -6.53 23.97 -3.29
N ARG A 55 -7.39 23.81 -4.30
CA ARG A 55 -7.34 24.56 -5.56
C ARG A 55 -8.63 25.35 -5.73
N ASN A 56 -8.53 26.55 -6.30
CA ASN A 56 -9.73 27.28 -6.73
C ASN A 56 -10.33 26.66 -8.01
N LYS A 57 -11.48 27.19 -8.46
CA LYS A 57 -12.17 26.74 -9.69
C LYS A 57 -11.32 26.84 -10.97
N ARG A 58 -10.25 27.65 -10.97
CA ARG A 58 -9.29 27.78 -12.08
C ARG A 58 -8.12 26.80 -11.98
N GLY A 59 -8.14 25.89 -11.00
CA GLY A 59 -7.09 24.89 -10.77
C GLY A 59 -5.83 25.45 -10.07
N VAL A 60 -5.83 26.72 -9.67
CA VAL A 60 -4.69 27.36 -9.00
C VAL A 60 -4.67 26.91 -7.54
N ILE A 61 -3.50 26.48 -7.05
CA ILE A 61 -3.29 26.13 -5.64
C ILE A 61 -3.47 27.40 -4.79
N CYS A 62 -4.37 27.33 -3.81
CA CYS A 62 -4.64 28.45 -2.90
C CYS A 62 -4.24 28.13 -1.46
N HIS A 63 -4.20 26.85 -1.08
CA HIS A 63 -3.81 26.44 0.26
C HIS A 63 -3.19 25.04 0.25
N LEU A 64 -2.26 24.82 1.18
CA LEU A 64 -1.55 23.57 1.37
C LEU A 64 -1.49 23.28 2.87
N GLU A 65 -2.11 22.18 3.29
CA GLU A 65 -2.13 21.76 4.69
C GLU A 65 -1.46 20.40 4.85
N SER A 66 -0.55 20.25 5.82
CA SER A 66 0.06 18.97 6.15
C SER A 66 -0.63 18.34 7.35
N LYS A 67 -0.94 17.04 7.27
CA LYS A 67 -1.43 16.26 8.41
C LYS A 67 -0.73 14.92 8.51
N ARG A 68 -0.51 14.45 9.75
CA ARG A 68 -0.06 13.08 10.01
C ARG A 68 -1.27 12.17 10.05
N VAL A 69 -1.27 11.17 9.18
CA VAL A 69 -2.31 10.14 9.12
C VAL A 69 -1.67 8.76 9.12
N PHE A 70 -2.37 7.77 9.65
CA PHE A 70 -1.96 6.38 9.50
C PHE A 70 -2.45 5.83 8.17
N ILE A 71 -1.53 5.38 7.34
CA ILE A 71 -1.82 4.80 6.03
C ILE A 71 -1.33 3.37 5.94
N ASN A 72 -1.94 2.61 5.03
CA ASN A 72 -1.49 1.26 4.73
C ASN A 72 -0.31 1.32 3.74
N HIS A 73 0.74 0.60 4.10
CA HIS A 73 1.87 0.25 3.25
C HIS A 73 1.71 -1.21 2.83
N TYR A 74 1.78 -1.45 1.53
CA TYR A 74 1.73 -2.75 0.91
C TYR A 74 3.14 -3.09 0.42
N SER A 75 3.67 -4.24 0.82
CA SER A 75 4.91 -4.80 0.30
C SER A 75 4.54 -6.01 -0.55
N PHE A 76 4.79 -5.94 -1.85
CA PHE A 76 4.56 -7.02 -2.80
C PHE A 76 5.85 -7.80 -2.95
N HIS A 77 5.82 -9.07 -2.57
CA HIS A 77 6.98 -9.96 -2.61
C HIS A 77 6.91 -10.83 -3.86
N ILE A 78 7.95 -10.74 -4.68
CA ILE A 78 8.03 -11.36 -6.01
C ILE A 78 9.29 -12.21 -6.06
N ILE A 79 9.20 -13.46 -6.54
CA ILE A 79 10.38 -14.22 -6.96
C ILE A 79 10.51 -14.11 -8.47
N ASP A 80 11.53 -13.38 -8.90
CA ASP A 80 11.94 -13.27 -10.28
C ASP A 80 13.09 -14.27 -10.57
N PRO A 81 13.09 -14.97 -11.71
CA PRO A 81 14.12 -15.95 -12.03
C PRO A 81 15.51 -15.34 -12.21
N ASP A 82 15.61 -14.08 -12.65
CA ASP A 82 16.88 -13.42 -12.94
C ASP A 82 17.36 -12.61 -11.74
N TRP A 83 16.44 -11.95 -11.02
CA TRP A 83 16.78 -11.01 -9.96
C TRP A 83 16.57 -11.56 -8.54
N GLY A 84 15.95 -12.73 -8.40
CA GLY A 84 15.65 -13.34 -7.10
C GLY A 84 14.48 -12.65 -6.39
N HIS A 85 14.56 -12.51 -5.06
CA HIS A 85 13.48 -11.95 -4.26
C HIS A 85 13.44 -10.42 -4.35
N ILE A 86 12.41 -9.90 -5.02
CA ILE A 86 12.13 -8.47 -5.15
C ILE A 86 10.98 -8.10 -4.20
N THR A 87 11.08 -6.91 -3.58
CA THR A 87 9.98 -6.29 -2.85
C THR A 87 9.63 -4.93 -3.43
N ILE A 88 8.38 -4.74 -3.86
CA ILE A 88 7.84 -3.43 -4.25
C ILE A 88 7.00 -2.89 -3.10
N LYS A 89 7.31 -1.69 -2.59
CA LYS A 89 6.56 -1.05 -1.51
C LYS A 89 5.70 0.09 -2.06
N MET A 90 4.41 0.05 -1.76
CA MET A 90 3.46 1.11 -2.12
C MET A 90 2.67 1.54 -0.89
N ALA A 91 2.34 2.82 -0.80
CA ALA A 91 1.50 3.34 0.28
C ALA A 91 0.26 3.99 -0.31
N ARG A 92 -0.88 3.88 0.38
CA ARG A 92 -2.12 4.54 -0.01
C ARG A 92 -2.58 5.49 1.06
N ALA A 93 -2.44 6.79 0.78
CA ALA A 93 -3.21 7.82 1.46
C ALA A 93 -4.58 7.93 0.78
N SER A 94 -5.66 7.66 1.52
CA SER A 94 -7.00 7.98 1.04
C SER A 94 -7.27 9.45 1.26
N THR A 95 -7.27 10.23 0.18
CA THR A 95 -7.79 11.59 0.20
C THR A 95 -9.31 11.51 0.34
N LEU A 96 -9.87 12.14 1.38
CA LEU A 96 -11.30 12.42 1.40
C LEU A 96 -11.57 13.34 0.21
N ARG A 97 -12.40 12.89 -0.74
CA ARG A 97 -12.91 13.81 -1.75
C ARG A 97 -13.76 14.82 -0.99
N HIS A 98 -13.40 16.10 -1.07
CA HIS A 98 -14.34 17.15 -0.71
C HIS A 98 -15.57 16.93 -1.59
N ALA A 99 -16.71 16.64 -0.98
CA ALA A 99 -17.98 16.67 -1.69
C ALA A 99 -18.14 18.08 -2.25
N ASP A 100 -18.29 18.20 -3.56
CA ASP A 100 -18.67 19.46 -4.20
C ASP A 100 -20.03 19.87 -3.63
N HIS A 101 -20.04 20.79 -2.66
CA HIS A 101 -21.22 21.58 -2.34
C HIS A 101 -21.41 22.62 -3.43
N ALA A 102 -21.88 22.15 -4.58
CA ALA A 102 -22.54 22.97 -5.59
C ALA A 102 -24.04 22.76 -5.45
N GLU A 103 -24.65 23.34 -4.41
CA GLU A 103 -26.09 23.61 -4.37
C GLU A 103 -26.43 24.51 -3.18
N ARG A 104 -26.51 25.82 -3.46
CA ARG A 104 -27.50 26.76 -2.90
C ARG A 104 -27.30 28.11 -3.56
N SER A 105 -28.02 28.26 -4.67
CA SER A 105 -28.60 29.51 -5.16
C SER A 105 -29.51 30.16 -4.13
#